data_AF-A0A1D2M7E0-F1
#
_entry.id   AF-A0A1D2M7E0-F1
#
_cell.length_a   1.000
_cell.length_b   1.000
_cell.length_c   1.000
_cell.angle_alpha   90.00
_cell.angle_beta   90.00
_cell.angle_gamma   90.00
#
_symmetry.space_group_name_H-M   'P 1'
#
loop_
_entity.id
_entity.type
_entity.pdbx_description
1 polymer ?
#
loop_
_entity_poly.entity_id
_entity_poly.type
_entity_poly.pdbx_seq_one_letter_code
_entity_poly.pdbx_strand_id
1 'polypeptide(L)'
;MKNLLGSGAFGAVYEGRVKYEDNSNEIRVAVKTIMHSSPPTARAGLLSEIKVLSYLGKHDHIVNVVGAYTKAIKKGKLYLFLELCELGSLDKYLRGNMSSPCKENDADTKEEQHAVENYYKGLKAESGNGDDENFEDVVVAEYSGNRQTENQKMTFFQEDLYRWSREILNGMEFLASKNVMSILYKIL
;
A
#
# COMPACT_ATOMS: atom_id res chain seq x y z
N MET A 1 1.03 23.98 4.41
CA MET A 1 0.60 22.88 3.52
C MET A 1 0.63 23.43 2.11
N LYS A 2 1.38 22.81 1.20
CA LYS A 2 1.57 23.36 -0.16
C LYS A 2 0.89 22.52 -1.23
N ASN A 3 1.02 21.19 -1.17
CA ASN A 3 0.54 20.28 -2.22
C ASN A 3 -0.46 19.27 -1.67
N LEU A 4 -1.59 19.05 -2.35
CA LEU A 4 -2.51 17.94 -2.03
C LEU A 4 -1.88 16.63 -2.51
N LEU A 5 -1.68 15.68 -1.60
CA LEU A 5 -1.16 14.34 -1.88
C LEU A 5 -2.30 13.35 -2.17
N GLY A 6 -3.45 13.54 -1.51
CA GLY A 6 -4.65 12.73 -1.73
C GLY A 6 -5.85 13.24 -0.95
N SER A 7 -7.05 12.86 -1.40
CA SER A 7 -8.31 13.22 -0.74
C SER A 7 -9.30 12.05 -0.83
N GLY A 8 -10.14 11.90 0.19
CA GLY A 8 -11.19 10.88 0.22
C GLY A 8 -12.24 11.16 1.29
N ALA A 9 -13.09 10.17 1.57
CA ALA A 9 -14.19 10.29 2.52
C ALA A 9 -13.74 10.71 3.95
N PHE A 10 -12.50 10.40 4.33
CA PHE A 10 -11.94 10.69 5.65
C PHE A 10 -11.15 12.00 5.73
N GLY A 11 -11.15 12.80 4.66
CA GLY A 11 -10.47 14.09 4.60
C GLY A 11 -9.38 14.13 3.53
N ALA A 12 -8.31 14.86 3.80
CA ALA A 12 -7.28 15.19 2.84
C ALA A 12 -5.90 15.08 3.45
N VAL A 13 -4.93 14.71 2.62
CA VAL A 13 -3.52 14.61 2.98
C VAL A 13 -2.75 15.63 2.14
N TYR A 14 -1.99 16.49 2.80
CA TYR A 14 -1.17 17.51 2.16
C TYR A 14 0.31 17.32 2.49
N GLU A 15 1.17 17.75 1.58
CA GLU A 15 2.57 17.95 1.90
C GLU A 15 2.73 19.15 2.84
N GLY A 16 3.47 18.93 3.93
CA GLY A 16 3.77 19.92 4.95
C GLY A 16 5.22 19.87 5.39
N ARG A 17 5.54 20.79 6.31
CA ARG A 17 6.85 20.91 6.94
C ARG A 17 6.63 21.15 8.43
N VAL A 18 7.44 20.50 9.26
CA VAL A 18 7.39 20.62 10.72
C VAL A 18 8.78 20.96 11.22
N LYS A 19 8.84 21.85 12.21
CA LYS A 19 10.05 22.20 12.95
C LYS A 19 9.82 21.85 14.42
N TYR A 20 10.76 21.12 15.01
CA TYR A 20 10.74 20.87 16.46
C TYR A 20 11.25 22.10 17.20
N GLU A 21 10.72 22.39 18.39
CA GLU A 21 11.12 23.56 19.19
C GLU A 21 12.62 23.58 19.47
N ASP A 22 13.22 22.40 19.66
CA ASP A 22 14.63 22.22 19.99
C ASP A 22 15.54 21.96 18.76
N ASN A 23 14.99 21.94 17.55
CA ASN A 23 15.74 21.60 16.34
C ASN A 23 15.62 22.69 15.27
N SER A 24 16.75 23.12 14.71
CA SER A 24 16.76 24.02 13.56
C SER A 24 16.25 23.35 12.28
N ASN A 25 16.28 22.02 12.22
CA ASN A 25 15.99 21.28 11.01
C ASN A 25 14.48 21.12 10.81
N GLU A 26 14.05 21.56 9.64
CA GLU A 26 12.69 21.39 9.14
C GLU A 26 12.57 20.04 8.43
N ILE A 27 11.59 19.24 8.83
CA ILE A 27 11.30 17.94 8.21
C ILE A 27 10.07 18.03 7.31
N ARG A 28 10.12 17.37 6.16
CA ARG A 28 8.95 17.20 5.28
C ARG A 28 8.04 16.11 5.83
N VAL A 29 6.74 16.34 5.76
CA VAL A 29 5.72 15.43 6.32
C VAL A 29 4.49 15.36 5.44
N ALA A 30 3.74 14.26 5.55
CA ALA A 30 2.36 14.19 5.10
C ALA A 30 1.41 14.62 6.24
N VAL A 31 0.49 15.55 5.94
CA VAL A 31 -0.43 16.15 6.91
C VAL A 31 -1.84 15.75 6.57
N LYS A 32 -2.41 14.82 7.35
CA LYS A 32 -3.81 14.42 7.23
C LYS A 32 -4.69 15.33 8.07
N THR A 33 -5.77 15.83 7.46
CA THR A 33 -6.75 16.72 8.08
C THR A 33 -8.16 16.43 7.55
N ILE A 34 -9.18 16.81 8.31
CA ILE A 34 -10.56 16.83 7.82
C ILE A 34 -10.78 18.01 6.86
N MET A 35 -11.64 17.83 5.86
CA MET A 35 -12.12 18.91 4.98
C MET A 35 -13.48 19.42 5.48
N HIS A 36 -13.90 20.61 5.04
CA HIS A 36 -15.24 21.13 5.33
C HIS A 36 -16.37 20.26 4.73
N SER A 37 -16.10 19.59 3.61
CA SER A 37 -17.00 18.65 2.95
C SER A 37 -17.01 17.25 3.57
N SER A 38 -16.18 17.00 4.58
CA SER A 38 -16.10 15.67 5.21
C SER A 38 -17.35 15.36 6.04
N PRO A 39 -17.78 14.09 6.12
CA PRO A 39 -18.93 13.69 6.92
C PRO A 39 -18.66 13.92 8.42
N PRO A 40 -19.72 14.06 9.26
CA PRO A 40 -19.56 14.26 10.70
C PRO A 40 -18.72 13.17 11.40
N THR A 41 -18.68 11.96 10.84
CA THR A 41 -17.89 10.82 11.31
C THR A 41 -16.39 10.96 11.04
N ALA A 42 -15.96 11.80 10.09
CA ALA A 42 -14.56 11.93 9.70
C ALA A 42 -13.66 12.38 10.85
N ARG A 43 -14.17 13.26 11.72
CA ARG A 43 -13.45 13.70 12.93
C ARG A 43 -13.19 12.53 13.88
N ALA A 44 -14.18 11.67 14.10
CA ALA A 44 -14.02 10.50 14.96
C ALA A 44 -13.04 9.50 14.32
N GLY A 45 -13.16 9.27 13.01
CA GLY A 45 -12.23 8.44 12.25
C GLY A 45 -10.77 8.90 12.38
N LEU A 46 -10.49 10.18 12.14
CA LEU A 46 -9.13 10.72 12.24
C LEU A 46 -8.58 10.65 13.68
N LEU A 47 -9.42 10.83 14.71
CA LEU A 47 -9.01 10.63 16.10
C LEU A 47 -8.69 9.18 16.42
N SER A 48 -9.46 8.23 15.89
CA SER A 48 -9.19 6.79 16.02
C SER A 48 -7.89 6.41 15.32
N GLU A 49 -7.65 6.92 14.12
CA GLU A 49 -6.38 6.73 13.41
C GLU A 49 -5.19 7.27 14.22
N ILE A 50 -5.29 8.49 14.76
CA ILE A 50 -4.24 9.07 15.61
C ILE A 50 -3.95 8.15 16.79
N LYS A 51 -4.98 7.62 17.48
CA LYS A 51 -4.80 6.72 18.62
C LYS A 51 -4.07 5.43 18.23
N VAL A 52 -4.54 4.77 17.18
CA VAL A 52 -3.97 3.49 16.71
C VAL A 52 -2.52 3.69 16.28
N LEU A 53 -2.26 4.68 15.42
CA LEU A 53 -0.93 4.92 14.88
C LEU A 53 0.06 5.41 15.95
N SER A 54 -0.41 6.17 16.95
CA SER A 54 0.43 6.57 18.09
C SER A 54 0.80 5.39 18.99
N TYR A 55 -0.04 4.35 19.05
CA TYR A 55 0.21 3.16 19.86
C TYR A 55 1.16 2.16 19.19
N LEU A 56 1.14 2.09 17.85
CA LEU A 56 1.96 1.14 17.08
C LEU A 56 3.45 1.24 17.40
N GLY A 57 3.97 2.46 17.54
CA GLY A 57 5.40 2.72 17.61
C GLY A 57 6.00 2.87 16.20
N LYS A 58 7.33 2.70 16.09
CA LYS A 58 8.06 2.86 14.84
C LYS A 58 8.38 1.52 14.18
N HIS A 59 8.28 1.46 12.86
CA HIS A 59 8.72 0.34 12.03
C HIS A 59 9.06 0.81 10.61
N ASP A 60 10.08 0.24 9.99
CA ASP A 60 10.62 0.74 8.71
C ASP A 60 9.66 0.52 7.52
N HIS A 61 8.83 -0.53 7.59
CA HIS A 61 7.85 -0.87 6.54
C HIS A 61 6.42 -0.41 6.88
N ILE A 62 6.27 0.55 7.79
CA ILE A 62 5.00 1.20 8.13
C ILE A 62 5.22 2.71 8.11
N VAL A 63 4.25 3.46 7.61
CA VAL A 63 4.32 4.93 7.65
C VAL A 63 4.24 5.41 9.10
N ASN A 64 5.33 5.97 9.64
CA ASN A 64 5.38 6.31 11.04
C ASN A 64 4.74 7.67 11.36
N VAL A 65 4.24 7.80 12.59
CA VAL A 65 3.74 9.06 13.12
C VAL A 65 4.90 9.97 13.51
N VAL A 66 4.87 11.18 12.97
CA VAL A 66 5.75 12.28 13.37
C VAL A 66 5.14 13.04 14.55
N GLY A 67 3.81 13.20 14.54
CA GLY A 67 3.06 13.79 15.64
C GLY A 67 1.60 14.04 15.30
N ALA A 68 0.89 14.70 16.22
CA ALA A 68 -0.49 15.14 16.00
C ALA A 68 -0.77 16.48 16.68
N TYR A 69 -1.66 17.27 16.11
CA TYR A 69 -2.19 18.49 16.72
C TYR A 69 -3.66 18.31 17.06
N THR A 70 -3.95 18.20 18.35
CA THR A 70 -5.29 17.96 18.90
C THR A 70 -5.75 19.06 19.87
N LYS A 71 -4.93 20.10 20.09
CA LYS A 71 -5.19 21.16 21.09
C LYS A 71 -6.42 22.03 20.77
N ALA A 72 -6.85 22.10 19.50
CA ALA A 72 -7.95 22.97 19.07
C ALA A 72 -9.03 22.24 18.25
N ILE A 73 -9.35 20.99 18.62
CA ILE A 73 -10.41 20.19 17.97
C ILE A 73 -11.75 20.92 17.97
N LYS A 74 -12.12 21.61 19.07
CA LYS A 74 -13.36 22.41 19.16
C LYS A 74 -13.43 23.55 18.14
N LYS A 75 -12.27 24.02 17.65
CA LYS A 75 -12.15 25.04 16.60
C LYS A 75 -11.98 24.42 15.20
N GLY A 76 -12.22 23.12 15.05
CA GLY A 76 -12.07 22.39 13.78
C GLY A 76 -10.62 22.12 13.37
N LYS A 77 -9.63 22.40 14.22
CA LYS A 77 -8.22 22.18 13.91
C LYS A 77 -7.76 20.83 14.44
N LEU A 78 -7.59 19.87 13.53
CA LEU A 78 -7.12 18.52 13.82
C LEU A 78 -6.15 18.09 12.71
N TYR A 79 -4.90 17.81 13.08
CA TYR A 79 -3.86 17.42 12.13
C TYR A 79 -3.12 16.18 12.63
N LEU A 80 -2.88 15.24 11.73
CA LEU A 80 -1.99 14.10 11.92
C LEU A 80 -0.79 14.28 10.98
N PHE A 81 0.42 14.24 11.54
CA PHE A 81 1.68 14.39 10.82
C PHE A 81 2.34 13.02 10.71
N LEU A 82 2.60 12.60 9.48
CA LEU A 82 3.16 11.30 9.11
C LEU A 82 4.45 11.50 8.32
N GLU A 83 5.28 10.47 8.28
CA GLU A 83 6.39 10.39 7.34
C GLU A 83 5.89 10.55 5.90
N LEU A 84 6.68 11.24 5.08
CA LEU A 84 6.34 11.49 3.68
C LEU A 84 6.95 10.41 2.79
N CYS A 85 6.11 9.61 2.14
CA CYS A 85 6.54 8.68 1.10
C CYS A 85 6.79 9.44 -0.22
N GLU A 86 8.05 9.71 -0.55
CA GLU A 86 8.42 10.56 -1.68
C GLU A 86 8.01 9.99 -3.05
N LEU A 87 8.01 8.66 -3.17
CA LEU A 87 7.62 7.95 -4.40
C LEU A 87 6.10 7.76 -4.55
N GLY A 88 5.32 8.20 -3.56
CA GLY A 88 3.87 8.03 -3.53
C GLY A 88 3.44 6.61 -3.21
N SER A 89 2.24 6.24 -3.66
CA SER A 89 1.67 4.91 -3.45
C SER A 89 2.27 3.89 -4.41
N LEU A 90 2.38 2.64 -3.97
CA LEU A 90 2.94 1.55 -4.76
C LEU A 90 2.18 1.32 -6.07
N ASP A 91 0.85 1.47 -6.08
CA ASP A 91 0.04 1.32 -7.29
C ASP A 91 0.38 2.39 -8.34
N LYS A 92 0.57 3.65 -7.90
CA LYS A 92 0.95 4.75 -8.78
C LYS A 92 2.38 4.57 -9.28
N TYR A 93 3.28 4.13 -8.40
CA TYR A 93 4.65 3.83 -8.76
C TYR A 93 4.74 2.70 -9.80
N LEU A 94 4.01 1.61 -9.59
CA LEU A 94 3.94 0.48 -10.51
C LEU A 94 3.38 0.90 -11.87
N ARG A 95 2.23 1.59 -11.92
CA ARG A 95 1.62 2.04 -13.18
C ARG A 95 2.51 3.02 -13.95
N GLY A 96 3.27 3.86 -13.25
CA GLY A 96 4.18 4.83 -13.87
C GLY A 96 5.46 4.21 -14.43
N ASN A 97 5.94 3.10 -13.84
CA ASN A 97 7.20 2.46 -14.20
C ASN A 97 7.04 1.14 -14.97
N MET A 98 5.84 0.56 -15.01
CA MET A 98 5.50 -0.52 -15.94
C MET A 98 5.52 0.03 -17.37
N SER A 99 6.70 -0.06 -17.96
CA SER A 99 6.95 0.23 -19.36
C SER A 99 6.19 -0.74 -20.26
N SER A 100 5.04 -0.26 -20.74
CA SER A 100 4.10 -0.96 -21.63
C SER A 100 3.27 -2.02 -20.90
N PRO A 101 1.93 -1.93 -20.90
CA PRO A 101 1.16 -3.16 -21.02
C PRO A 101 1.78 -3.89 -22.21
N CYS A 102 2.08 -5.18 -22.08
CA CYS A 102 2.03 -6.01 -23.27
C CYS A 102 0.71 -5.62 -23.94
N LYS A 103 0.78 -5.00 -25.12
CA LYS A 103 -0.40 -4.94 -25.96
C LYS A 103 -0.65 -6.40 -26.28
N GLU A 104 -1.45 -7.05 -25.46
CA GLU A 104 -2.25 -8.19 -25.91
C GLU A 104 -2.88 -7.69 -27.20
N ASN A 105 -2.40 -8.22 -28.32
CA ASN A 105 -3.11 -8.04 -29.56
C ASN A 105 -4.52 -8.59 -29.30
N ASP A 106 -5.55 -7.82 -29.66
CA ASP A 106 -6.98 -8.10 -29.44
C ASP A 106 -7.51 -9.36 -30.19
N ALA A 107 -6.72 -10.43 -30.26
CA ALA A 107 -7.08 -11.71 -30.86
C ALA A 107 -7.11 -12.88 -29.85
N ASP A 108 -6.54 -12.74 -28.65
CA ASP A 108 -6.32 -13.88 -27.72
C ASP A 108 -7.22 -13.91 -26.48
N THR A 109 -8.17 -12.98 -26.35
CA THR A 109 -9.03 -12.82 -25.16
C THR A 109 -10.04 -13.96 -24.95
N LYS A 110 -9.95 -15.07 -25.70
CA LYS A 110 -10.82 -16.25 -25.53
C LYS A 110 -10.14 -17.45 -24.86
N GLU A 111 -8.81 -17.49 -24.81
CA GLU A 111 -8.09 -18.66 -24.28
C GLU A 111 -7.77 -18.52 -22.79
N GLU A 112 -7.40 -17.32 -22.31
CA GLU A 112 -7.06 -17.07 -20.90
C GLU A 112 -8.25 -17.18 -19.95
N GLN A 113 -9.44 -16.74 -20.38
CA GLN A 113 -10.67 -16.91 -19.57
C GLN A 113 -11.00 -18.40 -19.36
N HIS A 114 -10.66 -19.24 -20.34
CA HIS A 114 -10.87 -20.68 -20.25
C HIS A 114 -9.83 -21.38 -19.35
N ALA A 115 -8.58 -20.93 -19.38
CA ALA A 115 -7.52 -21.46 -18.52
C ALA A 115 -7.77 -21.16 -17.03
N VAL A 116 -8.19 -19.93 -16.70
CA VAL A 116 -8.50 -19.53 -15.32
C VAL A 116 -9.77 -20.22 -14.81
N GLU A 117 -10.81 -20.34 -15.64
CA GLU A 117 -12.03 -21.06 -15.28
C GLU A 117 -11.78 -22.56 -15.07
N ASN A 118 -10.89 -23.17 -15.87
CA ASN A 118 -10.47 -24.56 -15.71
C ASN A 118 -9.60 -24.77 -14.46
N TYR A 119 -8.77 -23.80 -14.09
CA TYR A 119 -8.00 -23.83 -12.84
C TYR A 119 -8.92 -23.82 -11.61
N TYR A 120 -9.93 -22.94 -11.57
CA TYR A 120 -10.90 -22.91 -10.47
C TYR A 120 -11.90 -24.08 -10.49
N LYS A 121 -12.18 -24.67 -11.65
CA LYS A 121 -12.95 -25.92 -11.76
C LYS A 121 -12.14 -27.14 -11.28
N GLY A 122 -10.83 -27.17 -11.51
CA GLY A 122 -9.91 -28.19 -10.99
C GLY A 122 -9.83 -28.17 -9.47
N LEU A 123 -9.68 -27.00 -8.86
CA LEU A 123 -9.68 -26.84 -7.39
C LEU A 123 -11.02 -27.20 -6.72
N LYS A 124 -12.15 -27.16 -7.43
CA LYS A 124 -13.45 -27.61 -6.92
C LYS A 124 -13.68 -29.11 -7.06
N ALA A 125 -12.92 -29.80 -7.89
CA ALA A 125 -13.06 -31.24 -8.11
C ALA A 125 -12.42 -32.07 -6.98
N GLU A 126 -11.59 -31.47 -6.12
CA GLU A 126 -10.81 -32.18 -5.08
C GLU A 126 -11.45 -32.18 -3.68
N SER A 127 -12.73 -31.81 -3.55
CA SER A 127 -13.47 -32.03 -2.29
C SER A 127 -14.33 -33.30 -2.28
N GLY A 128 -13.99 -34.29 -3.11
CA GLY A 128 -14.62 -35.61 -3.12
C GLY A 128 -13.61 -36.74 -3.25
N ASN A 129 -13.26 -37.34 -2.10
CA ASN A 129 -12.70 -38.68 -1.86
C ASN A 129 -11.79 -39.35 -2.91
N GLY A 130 -10.54 -39.63 -2.50
CA GLY A 130 -9.82 -40.85 -2.90
C GLY A 130 -8.46 -40.63 -3.59
N ASP A 131 -7.41 -40.95 -2.84
CA ASP A 131 -6.22 -41.75 -3.19
C ASP A 131 -5.29 -41.36 -4.38
N ASP A 132 -4.03 -41.15 -3.99
CA ASP A 132 -2.76 -41.53 -4.65
C ASP A 132 -2.10 -40.69 -5.78
N GLU A 133 -0.80 -40.48 -5.52
CA GLU A 133 0.38 -40.16 -6.36
C GLU A 133 0.22 -39.77 -7.85
N ASN A 134 0.74 -38.59 -8.25
CA ASN A 134 2.01 -38.44 -9.00
C ASN A 134 2.23 -36.97 -9.42
N PHE A 135 3.38 -36.40 -9.08
CA PHE A 135 3.77 -35.02 -9.42
C PHE A 135 4.75 -35.07 -10.59
N GLU A 136 4.36 -34.60 -11.78
CA GLU A 136 5.30 -34.32 -12.87
C GLU A 136 5.13 -32.92 -13.46
N ASP A 137 6.13 -32.11 -13.11
CA ASP A 137 6.97 -31.23 -13.95
C ASP A 137 6.32 -30.19 -14.89
N VAL A 138 6.45 -28.91 -14.51
CA VAL A 138 6.15 -27.76 -15.38
C VAL A 138 7.45 -27.20 -15.96
N VAL A 139 7.57 -27.32 -17.27
CA VAL A 139 8.68 -26.83 -18.10
C VAL A 139 8.70 -25.30 -18.15
N VAL A 140 9.82 -24.68 -17.79
CA VAL A 140 10.03 -23.21 -17.91
C VAL A 140 10.78 -22.93 -19.21
N ALA A 141 10.13 -22.26 -20.16
CA ALA A 141 10.77 -21.82 -21.40
C ALA A 141 11.58 -20.53 -21.16
N GLU A 142 12.88 -20.58 -21.43
CA GLU A 142 13.79 -19.44 -21.37
C GLU A 142 13.65 -18.54 -22.62
N TYR A 143 13.59 -17.22 -22.43
CA TYR A 143 13.71 -16.24 -23.53
C TYR A 143 15.03 -15.46 -23.40
N SER A 144 15.85 -15.56 -24.43
CA SER A 144 17.12 -14.84 -24.61
C SER A 144 16.89 -13.58 -25.44
N GLY A 145 17.41 -12.41 -25.01
CA GLY A 145 17.43 -11.19 -25.83
C GLY A 145 18.18 -10.01 -25.18
N ASN A 146 19.20 -9.49 -25.87
CA ASN A 146 20.21 -8.53 -25.38
C ASN A 146 19.85 -7.02 -25.58
N ARG A 147 20.47 -6.18 -24.73
CA ARG A 147 20.68 -4.68 -24.64
C ARG A 147 20.69 -3.86 -25.96
N GLN A 148 20.44 -2.54 -26.06
CA GLN A 148 20.56 -1.34 -25.17
C GLN A 148 19.92 -0.09 -25.86
N THR A 149 19.35 0.89 -25.13
CA THR A 149 19.45 2.36 -25.39
C THR A 149 18.95 3.18 -24.18
N GLU A 150 19.62 4.30 -23.92
CA GLU A 150 19.40 5.20 -22.77
C GLU A 150 18.06 5.93 -22.81
N ASN A 151 17.17 5.50 -21.93
CA ASN A 151 16.31 6.31 -21.08
C ASN A 151 16.16 5.42 -19.83
N GLN A 152 16.38 5.93 -18.62
CA GLN A 152 16.19 5.13 -17.39
C GLN A 152 14.68 4.87 -17.17
N LYS A 153 14.07 4.12 -18.08
CA LYS A 153 12.97 3.22 -17.80
C LYS A 153 13.57 2.20 -16.85
N MET A 154 13.31 2.34 -15.56
CA MET A 154 13.63 1.30 -14.59
C MET A 154 12.89 0.05 -15.04
N THR A 155 13.59 -0.84 -15.74
CA THR A 155 13.09 -2.17 -16.04
C THR A 155 12.96 -2.86 -14.70
N PHE A 156 11.71 -3.02 -14.26
CA PHE A 156 11.39 -3.70 -13.03
C PHE A 156 11.98 -5.11 -13.07
N PHE A 157 12.92 -5.41 -12.17
CA PHE A 157 13.46 -6.75 -12.06
C PHE A 157 12.57 -7.58 -11.13
N GLN A 158 12.44 -8.89 -11.39
CA GLN A 158 11.73 -9.82 -10.50
C GLN A 158 12.21 -9.71 -9.03
N GLU A 159 13.47 -9.33 -8.85
CA GLU A 159 14.09 -9.03 -7.56
C GLU A 159 13.42 -7.87 -6.80
N ASP A 160 12.97 -6.82 -7.49
CA ASP A 160 12.30 -5.68 -6.85
C ASP A 160 10.92 -6.09 -6.33
N LEU A 161 10.20 -6.95 -7.07
CA LEU A 161 8.92 -7.49 -6.63
C LEU A 161 9.09 -8.34 -5.37
N TYR A 162 10.08 -9.25 -5.40
CA TYR A 162 10.38 -10.11 -4.27
C TYR A 162 10.73 -9.30 -3.02
N ARG A 163 11.54 -8.24 -3.18
CA ARG A 163 11.88 -7.32 -2.09
C ARG A 163 10.64 -6.64 -1.53
N TRP A 164 9.79 -6.04 -2.36
CA TRP A 164 8.57 -5.39 -1.88
C TRP A 164 7.62 -6.36 -1.20
N SER A 165 7.47 -7.58 -1.71
CA SER A 165 6.67 -8.62 -1.06
C SER A 165 7.19 -8.91 0.36
N ARG A 166 8.51 -9.02 0.54
CA ARG A 166 9.13 -9.24 1.85
C ARG A 166 8.96 -8.04 2.79
N GLU A 167 9.13 -6.82 2.29
CA GLU A 167 8.96 -5.59 3.07
C GLU A 167 7.51 -5.45 3.57
N ILE A 168 6.53 -5.71 2.69
CA ILE A 168 5.11 -5.73 3.05
C ILE A 168 4.83 -6.80 4.10
N LEU A 169 5.38 -8.01 3.92
CA LEU A 169 5.24 -9.10 4.89
C LEU A 169 5.75 -8.68 6.27
N ASN A 170 6.96 -8.13 6.35
CA ASN A 170 7.55 -7.66 7.61
C ASN A 170 6.68 -6.58 8.28
N GLY A 171 6.17 -5.62 7.50
CA GLY A 171 5.25 -4.59 8.02
C GLY A 171 3.96 -5.20 8.58
N MET A 172 3.39 -6.18 7.88
CA MET A 172 2.15 -6.84 8.31
C MET A 172 2.38 -7.74 9.53
N GLU A 173 3.52 -8.43 9.61
CA GLU A 173 3.92 -9.20 10.79
C GLU A 173 4.04 -8.29 12.02
N PHE A 174 4.64 -7.11 11.86
CA PHE A 174 4.70 -6.11 12.91
C PHE A 174 3.29 -5.67 13.34
N LEU A 175 2.38 -5.34 12.42
CA LEU A 175 1.01 -4.96 12.76
C LEU A 175 0.25 -6.09 13.49
N ALA A 176 0.46 -7.34 13.08
CA ALA A 176 -0.11 -8.51 13.73
C ALA A 176 0.42 -8.66 15.16
N SER A 177 1.73 -8.47 15.38
CA SER A 177 2.35 -8.53 16.71
C SER A 177 1.79 -7.50 17.70
N LYS A 178 1.30 -6.36 17.18
CA LYS A 178 0.69 -5.29 17.97
C LYS A 178 -0.80 -5.51 18.22
N ASN A 179 -1.36 -6.64 17.81
CA ASN A 179 -2.78 -6.97 17.96
C ASN A 179 -3.70 -5.88 17.36
N VAL A 180 -3.24 -5.11 16.38
CA VAL A 180 -4.03 -4.01 15.80
C VAL A 180 -5.24 -4.56 15.03
N MET A 181 -5.13 -5.78 14.50
CA MET A 181 -6.29 -6.54 14.00
C MET A 181 -7.27 -6.90 15.13
N SER A 182 -6.79 -7.26 16.33
CA SER A 182 -7.66 -7.60 17.47
C SER A 182 -8.32 -6.38 18.14
N ILE A 183 -7.79 -5.17 17.98
CA ILE A 183 -8.41 -3.94 18.53
C ILE A 183 -9.55 -3.45 17.62
N LEU A 184 -9.48 -3.70 16.31
CA LEU A 184 -10.57 -3.37 15.38
C LEU A 184 -11.82 -4.24 15.60
N TYR A 185 -11.66 -5.53 15.98
CA TYR A 185 -12.80 -6.43 16.28
C TYR A 185 -13.44 -6.23 17.67
N LYS A 186 -12.87 -5.40 18.55
CA LYS A 186 -13.48 -5.08 19.87
C LYS A 186 -14.26 -3.76 19.88
N ILE A 187 -14.24 -3.02 18.77
CA ILE A 187 -14.93 -1.72 18.62
C ILE A 187 -16.04 -1.79 17.55
N LEU A 188 -16.12 -2.90 16.80
CA LEU A 188 -17.31 -3.30 16.02
C LEU A 188 -18.16 -4.27 16.84
#